data_AF-A0A0F9P8X9-F1
#
_entry.id   AF-A0A0F9P8X9-F1
#
_cell.length_a   1.000
_cell.length_b   1.000
_cell.length_c   1.000
_cell.angle_alpha   90.00
_cell.angle_beta   90.00
_cell.angle_gamma   90.00
#
_symmetry.space_group_name_H-M   'P 1'
#
loop_
_entity.id
_entity.type
_entity.pdbx_description
1 polymer ?
#
loop_
_entity_poly.entity_id
_entity_poly.type
_entity_poly.pdbx_seq_one_letter_code
_entity_poly.pdbx_strand_id
1 'polypeptide(L)' 'MENAEKAAHELDGDYEIIKVTDINEIMKFGVMMTPAIAVGNEVKSVGKVLSTEEIKKIIS' A
#
# COMPACT_ATOMS: atom_id res chain seq x y z
N MET A 1 -7.99 -3.65 -4.26
CA MET A 1 -6.69 -4.35 -4.37
C MET A 1 -6.11 -4.21 -5.78
N GLU A 2 -6.95 -4.08 -6.80
CA GLU A 2 -6.55 -4.01 -8.22
C GLU A 2 -5.44 -3.00 -8.54
N ASN A 3 -5.47 -1.77 -7.99
CA ASN A 3 -4.45 -0.75 -8.31
C ASN A 3 -3.07 -1.07 -7.71
N ALA A 4 -3.03 -1.58 -6.47
CA ALA A 4 -1.78 -1.90 -5.79
C ALA A 4 -1.11 -3.12 -6.42
N GLU A 5 -1.92 -4.11 -6.77
CA GLU A 5 -1.47 -5.33 -7.43
C GLU A 5 -0.95 -5.04 -8.84
N LYS A 6 -1.69 -4.26 -9.64
CA LYS A 6 -1.21 -3.79 -10.96
C LYS A 6 0.09 -2.99 -10.87
N ALA A 7 0.20 -2.08 -9.90
CA ALA A 7 1.39 -1.26 -9.73
C ALA A 7 2.61 -2.10 -9.37
N ALA A 8 2.46 -3.06 -8.45
CA ALA A 8 3.51 -3.99 -8.07
C ALA A 8 3.88 -4.95 -9.22
N HIS A 9 2.92 -5.36 -10.05
CA HIS A 9 3.17 -6.26 -11.19
C HIS A 9 3.87 -5.57 -12.37
N GLU A 10 3.70 -4.25 -12.51
CA GLU A 10 4.37 -3.42 -13.53
C GLU A 10 5.76 -2.95 -13.11
N LEU A 11 6.03 -2.95 -11.81
CA LEU A 11 7.38 -2.77 -11.29
C LEU A 11 8.06 -4.15 -11.35
N ASP A 12 9.21 -4.26 -11.99
CA ASP A 12 9.91 -5.53 -12.21
C ASP A 12 10.82 -5.82 -10.98
N GLY A 13 10.23 -6.23 -9.86
CA GLY A 13 10.94 -6.43 -8.60
C GLY A 13 10.21 -7.36 -7.62
N ASP A 14 10.92 -7.75 -6.55
CA ASP A 14 10.36 -8.57 -5.47
C ASP A 14 9.49 -7.70 -4.54
N TYR A 15 8.17 -7.71 -4.75
CA TYR A 15 7.21 -7.06 -3.87
C TYR A 15 6.34 -8.10 -3.19
N GLU A 16 6.27 -8.04 -1.86
CA GLU A 16 5.35 -8.86 -1.09
C GLU A 16 4.07 -8.06 -0.81
N ILE A 17 2.98 -8.45 -1.47
CA ILE A 17 1.66 -7.82 -1.25
C ILE A 17 0.98 -8.56 -0.10
N ILE A 18 1.00 -7.95 1.09
CA ILE A 18 0.33 -8.50 2.27
C ILE A 18 -0.98 -7.75 2.50
N LYS A 19 -2.10 -8.49 2.48
CA LYS A 19 -3.40 -7.94 2.87
C LYS A 19 -3.51 -7.92 4.39
N VAL A 20 -3.40 -6.73 4.97
CA VAL A 20 -3.70 -6.54 6.39
C VAL A 20 -5.20 -6.30 6.57
N THR A 21 -5.88 -7.24 7.23
CA THR A 21 -7.30 -7.09 7.64
C THR A 21 -7.46 -6.87 9.14
N ASP A 22 -6.39 -7.07 9.91
CA ASP A 22 -6.40 -6.88 11.36
C ASP A 22 -6.31 -5.38 11.67
N ILE A 23 -7.34 -4.86 12.33
CA ILE A 23 -7.41 -3.46 12.78
C ILE A 23 -6.24 -3.11 13.71
N ASN A 24 -5.78 -4.04 14.55
CA ASN A 24 -4.67 -3.79 15.45
C ASN A 24 -3.36 -3.55 14.68
N GLU A 25 -3.11 -4.35 13.64
CA GLU A 25 -1.95 -4.17 12.77
C GLU A 25 -2.04 -2.84 12.03
N ILE A 26 -3.21 -2.51 11.45
CA ILE A 26 -3.47 -1.22 10.78
C ILE A 26 -3.15 -0.04 11.72
N MET A 27 -3.63 -0.09 12.97
CA MET A 27 -3.37 0.95 13.97
C MET A 27 -1.89 1.01 14.39
N LYS A 28 -1.17 -0.12 14.46
CA LYS A 28 0.27 -0.15 14.75
C LYS A 28 1.09 0.55 13.68
N PHE A 29 0.65 0.50 12.42
CA PHE A 29 1.24 1.29 11.34
C PHE A 29 0.86 2.78 11.42
N GLY A 30 0.03 3.21 12.37
CA GLY A 30 -0.43 4.59 12.48
C GLY A 30 -1.51 4.94 11.47
N VAL A 31 -2.11 3.94 10.80
CA VAL A 31 -3.20 4.14 9.86
C VAL A 31 -4.50 4.28 10.65
N MET A 32 -5.06 5.50 10.68
CA MET A 32 -6.38 5.72 11.29
C MET A 32 -7.54 5.60 10.28
N MET A 33 -7.24 5.64 8.98
CA MET A 33 -8.25 5.61 7.93
C MET A 33 -7.80 4.75 6.75
N THR A 34 -8.57 3.70 6.47
CA THR A 34 -8.40 2.83 5.29
C THR A 34 -9.27 3.34 4.14
N PRO A 35 -8.86 3.18 2.87
CA PRO A 35 -7.69 2.43 2.38
C PRO A 35 -6.36 3.13 2.61
N ALA A 36 -5.32 2.34 2.88
CA ALA A 36 -3.97 2.82 3.13
C ALA A 36 -2.95 1.90 2.44
N ILE A 37 -1.76 2.45 2.15
CA ILE A 37 -0.65 1.73 1.55
C ILE A 37 0.61 2.03 2.35
N ALA A 38 1.30 0.96 2.76
CA ALA A 38 2.60 1.02 3.41
C ALA A 38 3.64 0.29 2.55
N VAL A 39 4.86 0.84 2.50
CA VAL A 39 5.99 0.27 1.76
C VAL A 39 7.19 0.27 2.71
N GLY A 40 7.80 -0.90 2.95
CA GLY A 40 9.00 -1.02 3.78
C GLY A 40 8.83 -0.46 5.19
N ASN A 41 7.75 -0.83 5.89
CA ASN A 41 7.35 -0.34 7.22
C ASN A 41 6.95 1.14 7.31
N GLU A 42 6.99 1.91 6.21
CA GLU A 42 6.54 3.30 6.21
C GLU A 42 5.19 3.44 5.53
N VAL A 43 4.26 4.13 6.19
CA VAL A 43 2.96 4.43 5.61
C VAL A 43 3.11 5.58 4.63
N LYS A 44 2.84 5.30 3.35
CA LYS A 44 2.99 6.26 2.26
C LYS A 44 1.68 6.95 1.89
N SER A 45 0.55 6.33 2.20
CA SER A 45 -0.78 6.90 1.97
C SER A 45 -1.82 6.35 2.93
N VAL A 46 -2.73 7.21 3.38
CA VAL A 46 -3.86 6.88 4.25
C VAL A 46 -5.11 7.60 3.78
N GLY A 47 -6.27 6.95 3.88
CA GLY A 47 -7.57 7.53 3.54
C GLY A 47 -7.75 7.93 2.07
N LYS A 48 -6.84 7.55 1.17
CA LYS A 48 -6.91 7.89 -0.26
C LYS A 48 -6.80 6.64 -1.12
N VAL A 49 -7.74 6.48 -2.04
CA VAL A 49 -7.62 5.50 -3.14
C VAL A 49 -6.59 6.05 -4.11
N LEU A 50 -5.39 5.50 -4.08
CA LEU A 50 -4.34 5.84 -5.03
C LEU A 50 -4.57 5.14 -6.37
N SER A 51 -4.22 5.84 -7.43
CA SER A 51 -4.19 5.29 -8.80
C SER A 51 -2.92 4.47 -9.00
N THR A 52 -2.92 3.53 -9.95
CA THR A 52 -1.76 2.67 -10.25
C THR A 52 -0.47 3.49 -10.45
N GLU A 53 -0.54 4.64 -11.12
CA GLU A 53 0.61 5.54 -11.32
C GLU A 53 1.13 6.17 -10.04
N GLU A 54 0.25 6.59 -9.13
CA GLU A 54 0.64 7.16 -7.83
C GLU A 54 1.31 6.09 -6.96
N ILE A 55 0.79 4.86 -6.99
CA ILE A 55 1.37 3.73 -6.26
C ILE A 55 2.75 3.41 -6.82
N LYS A 56 2.94 3.41 -8.14
CA LYS A 56 4.27 3.24 -8.76
C LYS A 56 5.27 4.28 -8.28
N LYS A 57 4.89 5.55 -8.21
CA LYS A 57 5.76 6.63 -7.68
C LYS A 57 6.14 6.47 -6.21
N ILE A 58 5.33 5.75 -5.44
CA ILE A 58 5.55 5.51 -4.01
C ILE A 58 6.46 4.30 -3.78
N ILE A 59 6.39 3.30 -4.66
CA ILE A 59 7.19 2.07 -4.58
C ILE A 59 8.55 2.23 -5.30
N SER A 60 8.65 3.07 -6.34
CA SER A 60 9.92 3.43 -7.01
C SER A 60 10.90 4.19 -6.12
#